data_AF-A0A0A9XZ43-F1
#
_entry.id   AF-A0A0A9XZ43-F1
#
_cell.length_a   1.000
_cell.length_b   1.000
_cell.length_c   1.000
_cell.angle_alpha   90.00
_cell.angle_beta   90.00
_cell.angle_gamma   90.00
#
_symmetry.space_group_name_H-M   'P 1'
#
loop_
_entity.id
_entity.type
_entity.pdbx_description
1 polymer ?
#
loop_
_entity_poly.entity_id
_entity_poly.type
_entity_poly.pdbx_seq_one_letter_code
_entity_poly.pdbx_strand_id
1 'polypeptide(L)'
;VHITLELPWSADRAIQQFGRTHRSNQTSAPEYVFLISNLGGERRFASIVAKRLESLGALTHGDRRATENRDMSKFNIVNNYGNSAVDLILKSFIGTQKPVVLPPLDYEGDFMADAIQGLKSVGLLNGDLDSLTADHDKKVFGKFLNRILGLPVQLQNAIFEYFTSTMEAIINSAKKSGTYDRGILDVAATELNTKHLAVYRFKRKYLTGLVTTELHKVVIERGMNWEESEYTSKRHRYSQYFLSKHMRNGNKEVILAVSHQPEKCPFKSYLLTEEEETFTIYRPNVGQQLKKELASTISDKFKKADLEEAKFYWDNHFEGSLTTCSHKYYSGLCKTILSGEECDVGVRHRTYNILSGSVLSLWGSIEQILSARPQVVRVKTNKGDKIIGTLIPSNCVERIIKELSSGSESVVISQFS
;
A
#
# COMPACT_ATOMS: atom_id res chain seq x y z
N VAL A 1 31.15 17.48 -2.39
CA VAL A 1 30.15 17.21 -1.33
C VAL A 1 29.18 18.38 -1.24
N HIS A 2 27.87 18.14 -1.21
CA HIS A 2 26.80 19.13 -1.01
C HIS A 2 26.16 18.85 0.35
N ILE A 3 26.24 19.82 1.27
CA ILE A 3 25.68 19.70 2.61
C ILE A 3 24.38 20.51 2.66
N THR A 4 23.28 19.86 3.03
CA THR A 4 21.98 20.51 3.17
C THR A 4 21.62 20.58 4.66
N LEU A 5 21.52 21.80 5.17
CA LEU A 5 21.15 22.10 6.56
C LEU A 5 19.64 22.12 6.76
N GLU A 6 18.90 22.58 5.75
CA GLU A 6 17.44 22.64 5.77
C GLU A 6 16.91 22.13 4.43
N LEU A 7 15.95 21.20 4.48
CA LEU A 7 15.30 20.66 3.29
C LEU A 7 14.13 21.56 2.88
N PRO A 8 14.06 21.99 1.61
CA PRO A 8 12.90 22.75 1.12
C PRO A 8 11.60 21.99 1.31
N TRP A 9 10.54 22.71 1.66
CA TRP A 9 9.21 22.13 1.90
C TRP A 9 8.60 21.45 0.66
N SER A 10 9.06 21.81 -0.54
CA SER A 10 8.67 21.15 -1.79
C SER A 10 9.83 20.37 -2.40
N ALA A 11 9.51 19.18 -2.89
CA ALA A 11 10.49 18.31 -3.53
C ALA A 11 11.03 18.91 -4.83
N ASP A 12 10.22 19.67 -5.57
CA ASP A 12 10.66 20.36 -6.79
C ASP A 12 11.74 21.40 -6.47
N ARG A 13 11.60 22.14 -5.36
CA ARG A 13 12.62 23.07 -4.89
C ARG A 13 13.87 22.33 -4.40
N ALA A 14 13.70 21.21 -3.71
CA ALA A 14 14.82 20.36 -3.30
C ALA A 14 15.61 19.82 -4.51
N ILE A 15 14.94 19.34 -5.55
CA ILE A 15 15.57 18.90 -6.80
C ILE A 15 16.28 20.06 -7.48
N GLN A 16 15.65 21.23 -7.58
CA GLN A 16 16.29 22.41 -8.15
C GLN A 16 17.55 22.83 -7.38
N GLN A 17 17.54 22.68 -6.05
CA GLN A 17 18.69 22.95 -5.19
C GLN A 17 19.81 21.93 -5.44
N PHE A 18 19.52 20.63 -5.52
CA PHE A 18 20.52 19.60 -5.83
C PHE A 18 21.07 19.72 -7.25
N GLY A 19 20.22 20.10 -8.21
CA GLY A 19 20.60 20.40 -9.59
C GLY A 19 21.52 21.60 -9.74
N ARG A 20 21.77 22.40 -8.68
CA ARG A 20 22.81 23.43 -8.70
C ARG A 20 24.21 22.82 -8.67
N THR A 21 24.37 21.69 -7.98
CA THR A 21 25.65 21.00 -7.81
C THR A 21 25.84 19.89 -8.82
N HIS A 22 24.77 19.21 -9.24
CA HIS A 22 24.85 18.21 -10.31
C HIS A 22 24.69 18.88 -11.69
N ARG A 23 25.79 19.03 -12.44
CA ARG A 23 25.83 19.70 -13.75
C ARG A 23 26.51 18.83 -14.80
N SER A 24 26.22 19.11 -16.07
CA SER A 24 26.86 18.45 -17.22
C SER A 24 28.38 18.60 -17.16
N ASN A 25 29.11 17.56 -17.57
CA ASN A 25 30.58 17.50 -17.62
C ASN A 25 31.31 17.54 -16.26
N GLN A 26 30.64 17.20 -15.15
CA GLN A 26 31.37 17.00 -13.89
C GLN A 26 32.28 15.75 -13.99
N THR A 27 33.50 15.86 -13.48
CA THR A 27 34.48 14.76 -13.42
C THR A 27 34.13 13.71 -12.36
N SER A 28 33.37 14.08 -11.33
CA SER A 28 32.93 13.19 -10.25
C SER A 28 31.51 13.52 -9.81
N ALA A 29 30.74 12.48 -9.43
CA ALA A 29 29.40 12.67 -8.89
C ALA A 29 29.42 13.42 -7.54
N PRO A 30 28.47 14.34 -7.29
CA PRO A 30 28.37 15.03 -6.02
C PRO A 30 27.85 14.07 -4.95
N GLU A 31 28.56 14.02 -3.84
CA GLU A 31 28.08 13.37 -2.61
C GLU A 31 27.15 14.33 -1.86
N TYR A 32 25.93 13.88 -1.52
CA TYR A 32 24.95 14.67 -0.78
C TYR A 32 24.88 14.22 0.68
N VAL A 33 25.00 15.18 1.59
CA VAL A 33 24.90 14.99 3.04
C VAL A 33 23.74 15.81 3.58
N PHE A 34 22.80 15.15 4.26
CA PHE A 34 21.67 15.80 4.92
C PHE A 34 21.95 15.89 6.41
N LEU A 35 21.91 17.11 6.95
CA LEU A 35 21.92 17.34 8.38
C LEU A 35 20.46 17.44 8.84
N ILE A 36 20.07 16.56 9.75
CA ILE A 36 18.72 16.52 10.33
C ILE A 36 18.93 16.57 11.84
N SER A 37 18.33 17.55 12.51
CA SER A 37 18.41 17.64 13.96
C SER A 37 17.70 16.46 14.63
N ASN A 38 18.07 16.17 15.88
CA ASN A 38 17.41 15.14 16.67
C ASN A 38 16.07 15.63 17.26
N LEU A 39 15.25 16.27 16.42
CA LEU A 39 13.89 16.70 16.75
C LEU A 39 12.90 15.85 15.96
N GLY A 40 11.97 15.19 16.65
CA GLY A 40 10.95 14.35 16.02
C GLY A 40 10.16 15.07 14.92
N GLY A 41 9.86 16.36 15.14
CA GLY A 41 9.19 17.20 14.15
C GLY A 41 10.01 17.46 12.88
N GLU A 42 11.34 17.55 12.98
CA GLU A 42 12.24 17.76 11.84
C GLU A 42 12.46 16.51 11.01
N ARG A 43 12.57 15.34 11.68
CA ARG A 43 12.66 14.02 11.01
C ARG A 43 11.51 13.79 10.02
N ARG A 44 10.32 14.31 10.31
CA ARG A 44 9.15 14.26 9.40
C ARG A 44 9.34 15.13 8.16
N PHE A 45 9.87 16.34 8.28
CA PHE A 45 10.10 17.20 7.10
C PHE A 45 11.09 16.54 6.15
N ALA A 46 12.16 15.98 6.71
CA ALA A 46 13.13 15.22 5.94
C ALA A 46 12.51 13.99 5.26
N SER A 47 11.61 13.27 5.94
CA SER A 47 10.99 12.08 5.37
C SER A 47 9.98 12.33 4.26
N ILE A 48 9.20 13.41 4.34
CA ILE A 48 8.26 13.81 3.29
C ILE A 48 9.01 14.19 2.01
N VAL A 49 10.10 14.95 2.17
CA VAL A 49 10.95 15.37 1.06
C VAL A 49 11.67 14.16 0.48
N ALA A 50 12.24 13.29 1.32
CA ALA A 50 12.88 12.04 0.88
C ALA A 50 11.92 11.12 0.11
N LYS A 51 10.69 10.92 0.59
CA LYS A 51 9.67 10.12 -0.11
C LYS A 51 9.31 10.73 -1.47
N ARG A 52 9.16 12.04 -1.54
CA ARG A 52 8.89 12.71 -2.82
C ARG A 52 10.09 12.66 -3.75
N LEU A 53 11.32 12.78 -3.24
CA LEU A 53 12.55 12.59 -4.03
C LEU A 53 12.69 11.15 -4.52
N GLU A 54 12.32 10.16 -3.71
CA GLU A 54 12.29 8.75 -4.10
C GLU A 54 11.22 8.49 -5.16
N SER A 55 10.00 9.03 -4.97
CA SER A 55 8.91 8.94 -5.94
C SER A 55 9.25 9.68 -7.24
N LEU A 56 9.91 10.84 -7.16
CA LEU A 56 10.37 11.58 -8.31
C LEU A 56 11.55 10.87 -8.97
N GLY A 57 12.48 10.28 -8.22
CA GLY A 57 13.53 9.40 -8.73
C GLY A 57 12.93 8.23 -9.52
N ALA A 58 11.98 7.51 -8.92
CA ALA A 58 11.22 6.45 -9.57
C ALA A 58 10.48 6.91 -10.85
N LEU A 59 10.08 8.18 -10.93
CA LEU A 59 9.44 8.80 -12.10
C LEU A 59 10.43 9.49 -13.07
N THR A 60 11.71 9.65 -12.72
CA THR A 60 12.73 10.38 -13.49
C THR A 60 13.92 9.53 -13.93
N HIS A 61 14.02 8.27 -13.49
CA HIS A 61 15.13 7.40 -13.87
C HIS A 61 14.99 6.87 -15.29
N GLY A 62 15.60 7.58 -16.24
CA GLY A 62 15.98 7.06 -17.56
C GLY A 62 17.24 6.18 -17.56
N ASP A 63 17.88 5.92 -16.40
CA ASP A 63 19.08 5.07 -16.29
C ASP A 63 18.91 3.97 -15.24
N ARG A 64 19.16 2.72 -15.65
CA ARG A 64 18.85 1.46 -14.93
C ARG A 64 19.80 1.15 -13.76
N ARG A 65 20.92 1.86 -13.62
CA ARG A 65 22.02 1.46 -12.72
C ARG A 65 22.01 2.09 -11.32
N ALA A 66 21.09 3.01 -11.03
CA ALA A 66 21.09 3.79 -9.79
C ALA A 66 20.23 3.20 -8.64
N THR A 67 19.63 2.03 -8.81
CA THR A 67 18.60 1.50 -7.89
C THR A 67 19.12 0.58 -6.77
N GLU A 68 20.43 0.50 -6.56
CA GLU A 68 20.96 -0.33 -5.47
C GLU A 68 21.18 0.51 -4.20
N ASN A 69 20.30 0.27 -3.22
CA ASN A 69 20.56 0.35 -1.77
C ASN A 69 20.20 1.59 -0.94
N ARG A 70 19.03 2.22 -1.13
CA ARG A 70 18.43 3.05 -0.05
C ARG A 70 16.92 2.84 0.06
N ASP A 71 16.51 1.88 0.88
CA ASP A 71 15.11 1.65 1.26
C ASP A 71 14.62 2.78 2.18
N MET A 72 14.12 3.86 1.57
CA MET A 72 13.57 5.03 2.27
C MET A 72 12.13 4.81 2.77
N SER A 73 11.54 3.62 2.51
CA SER A 73 10.18 3.27 2.91
C SER A 73 9.96 3.30 4.42
N LYS A 74 11.01 3.10 5.22
CA LYS A 74 11.01 3.21 6.69
C LYS A 74 10.61 4.60 7.20
N PHE A 75 10.74 5.64 6.38
CA PHE A 75 10.43 7.02 6.76
C PHE A 75 9.04 7.47 6.29
N ASN A 76 8.22 6.59 5.72
CA ASN A 76 6.88 6.92 5.22
C ASN A 76 5.83 7.07 6.34
N ILE A 77 5.91 8.16 7.11
CA ILE A 77 4.99 8.47 8.23
C ILE A 77 3.60 8.95 7.71
N VAL A 78 3.50 9.38 6.45
CA VAL A 78 2.26 9.95 5.86
C VAL A 78 1.42 8.88 5.15
N ASN A 79 1.12 7.79 5.84
CA ASN A 79 0.18 6.78 5.38
C ASN A 79 -1.14 6.87 6.16
N ASN A 80 -2.19 6.15 5.77
CA ASN A 80 -3.44 6.02 6.53
C ASN A 80 -3.17 5.67 8.02
N TYR A 81 -2.11 4.90 8.27
CA TYR A 81 -1.64 4.54 9.61
C TYR A 81 -1.18 5.72 10.47
N GLY A 82 -0.64 6.80 9.88
CA GLY A 82 -0.22 7.99 10.64
C GLY A 82 -1.43 8.74 11.22
N ASN A 83 -2.50 8.88 10.43
CA ASN A 83 -3.77 9.44 10.91
C ASN A 83 -4.39 8.56 11.99
N SER A 84 -4.42 7.23 11.78
CA SER A 84 -4.94 6.29 12.77
C SER A 84 -4.15 6.29 14.06
N ALA A 85 -2.82 6.43 13.99
CA ALA A 85 -1.95 6.51 15.16
C ALA A 85 -2.22 7.78 15.97
N VAL A 86 -2.34 8.95 15.33
CA VAL A 86 -2.67 10.20 16.04
C VAL A 86 -4.05 10.12 16.69
N ASP A 87 -5.06 9.61 15.99
CA ASP A 87 -6.40 9.43 16.56
C ASP A 87 -6.38 8.51 17.79
N LEU A 88 -5.66 7.38 17.70
CA LEU A 88 -5.50 6.44 18.81
C LEU A 88 -4.80 7.07 20.02
N ILE A 89 -3.75 7.85 19.79
CA ILE A 89 -2.98 8.52 20.84
C ILE A 89 -3.82 9.60 21.52
N LEU A 90 -4.52 10.45 20.75
CA LEU A 90 -5.40 11.46 21.32
C LEU A 90 -6.50 10.82 22.15
N LYS A 91 -7.14 9.75 21.67
CA LYS A 91 -8.13 8.98 22.44
C LYS A 91 -7.54 8.31 23.67
N SER A 92 -6.27 7.89 23.61
CA SER A 92 -5.54 7.32 24.74
C SER A 92 -5.25 8.36 25.81
N PHE A 93 -4.90 9.59 25.44
CA PHE A 93 -4.68 10.69 26.37
C PHE A 93 -5.99 11.19 27.00
N ILE A 94 -7.11 11.08 26.28
CA ILE A 94 -8.46 11.41 26.79
C ILE A 94 -9.05 10.26 27.64
N GLY A 95 -8.41 9.08 27.67
CA GLY A 95 -8.90 7.92 28.42
C GLY A 95 -10.06 7.17 27.75
N THR A 96 -10.44 7.53 26.52
CA THR A 96 -11.49 6.83 25.75
C THR A 96 -11.02 5.47 25.21
N GLN A 97 -9.71 5.30 25.01
CA GLN A 97 -9.13 4.07 24.48
C GLN A 97 -7.89 3.67 25.28
N LYS A 98 -7.65 2.36 25.45
CA LYS A 98 -6.45 1.89 26.14
C LYS A 98 -5.19 2.13 25.29
N PRO A 99 -4.07 2.54 25.90
CA PRO A 99 -2.77 2.59 25.25
C PRO A 99 -2.42 1.25 24.61
N VAL A 100 -1.91 1.29 23.37
CA VAL A 100 -1.42 0.09 22.66
C VAL A 100 0.06 -0.17 22.95
N VAL A 101 0.79 0.86 23.35
CA VAL A 101 2.21 0.81 23.69
C VAL A 101 2.43 1.48 25.04
N LEU A 102 3.53 1.13 25.71
CA LEU A 102 3.90 1.73 26.98
C LEU A 102 4.40 3.17 26.77
N PRO A 103 4.25 4.05 27.78
CA PRO A 103 4.94 5.33 27.82
C PRO A 103 6.45 5.18 27.64
N PRO A 104 7.15 6.19 27.08
CA PRO A 104 8.61 6.18 27.00
C PRO A 104 9.25 6.00 28.38
N LEU A 105 10.11 4.99 28.53
CA LEU A 105 10.74 4.64 29.82
C LEU A 105 11.78 5.67 30.27
N ASP A 106 12.38 6.36 29.31
CA ASP A 106 13.46 7.33 29.54
C ASP A 106 12.93 8.76 29.82
N TYR A 107 11.61 8.94 29.97
CA TYR A 107 11.02 10.24 30.25
C TYR A 107 11.02 10.53 31.76
N GLU A 108 11.67 11.62 32.16
CA GLU A 108 11.65 12.10 33.54
C GLU A 108 10.32 12.79 33.85
N GLY A 109 9.42 12.11 34.55
CA GLY A 109 8.13 12.66 35.00
C GLY A 109 6.94 11.75 34.69
N ASP A 110 5.74 12.29 34.85
CA ASP A 110 4.51 11.62 34.42
C ASP A 110 4.23 11.99 32.96
N PHE A 111 4.77 11.19 32.04
CA PHE A 111 4.61 11.38 30.61
C PHE A 111 3.15 11.61 30.20
N MET A 112 2.19 10.88 30.78
CA MET A 112 0.79 10.98 30.38
C MET A 112 0.21 12.32 30.80
N ALA A 113 0.47 12.75 32.03
CA ALA A 113 0.03 14.06 32.53
C ALA A 113 0.70 15.21 31.76
N ASP A 114 2.01 15.15 31.56
CA ASP A 114 2.80 16.17 30.88
C ASP A 114 2.42 16.27 29.39
N ALA A 115 2.14 15.13 28.74
CA ALA A 115 1.63 15.10 27.36
C ALA A 115 0.23 15.70 27.24
N ILE A 116 -0.68 15.40 28.17
CA ILE A 116 -2.03 16.01 28.16
C ILE A 116 -1.92 17.53 28.31
N GLN A 117 -1.13 18.00 29.28
CA GLN A 117 -0.93 19.44 29.50
C GLN A 117 -0.26 20.12 28.31
N GLY A 118 0.78 19.49 27.74
CA GLY A 118 1.45 19.95 26.55
C GLY A 118 0.48 20.07 25.37
N LEU A 119 -0.29 19.02 25.08
CA LEU A 119 -1.24 19.00 23.97
C LEU A 119 -2.40 20.00 24.15
N LYS A 120 -2.83 20.26 25.39
CA LYS A 120 -3.74 21.38 25.69
C LYS A 120 -3.11 22.74 25.37
N SER A 121 -1.86 22.96 25.78
CA SER A 121 -1.17 24.25 25.57
C SER A 121 -1.01 24.63 24.09
N VAL A 122 -0.89 23.61 23.22
CA VAL A 122 -0.79 23.81 21.77
C VAL A 122 -2.14 23.73 21.04
N GLY A 123 -3.25 23.64 21.78
CA GLY A 123 -4.62 23.63 21.25
C GLY A 123 -4.98 22.38 20.46
N LEU A 124 -4.39 21.22 20.80
CA LEU A 124 -4.76 19.92 20.24
C LEU A 124 -5.83 19.19 21.07
N LEU A 125 -5.96 19.55 22.34
CA LEU A 125 -6.99 19.06 23.27
C LEU A 125 -7.76 20.24 23.85
N ASN A 126 -9.09 20.13 23.89
CA ASN A 126 -9.97 21.14 24.48
C ASN A 126 -10.73 20.54 25.68
N GLY A 127 -10.83 21.27 26.79
CA GLY A 127 -11.60 20.89 27.99
C GLY A 127 -10.77 20.61 29.25
N ASP A 128 -11.46 20.40 30.37
CA ASP A 128 -10.89 19.95 31.64
C ASP A 128 -10.63 18.44 31.62
N LEU A 129 -9.87 17.91 32.58
CA LEU A 129 -9.44 16.49 32.60
C LEU A 129 -10.62 15.51 32.47
N ASP A 130 -11.80 15.89 32.98
CA ASP A 130 -13.05 15.10 32.94
C ASP A 130 -13.90 15.30 31.67
N SER A 131 -13.57 16.28 30.80
CA SER A 131 -14.35 16.63 29.59
C SER A 131 -13.48 16.93 28.37
N LEU A 132 -12.41 16.15 28.17
CA LEU A 132 -11.51 16.35 27.03
C LEU A 132 -12.17 15.94 25.71
N THR A 133 -12.05 16.82 24.72
CA THR A 133 -12.45 16.56 23.34
C THR A 133 -11.28 16.78 22.40
N ALA A 134 -11.14 15.89 21.41
CA ALA A 134 -10.17 16.00 20.33
C ALA A 134 -10.85 16.49 19.06
N ASP A 135 -10.15 17.31 18.29
CA ASP A 135 -10.59 17.74 16.96
C ASP A 135 -10.45 16.56 15.97
N HIS A 136 -11.58 16.04 15.46
CA HIS A 136 -11.63 14.84 14.60
C HIS A 136 -11.51 15.13 13.08
N ASP A 137 -11.10 16.35 12.71
CA ASP A 137 -10.95 16.78 11.33
C ASP A 137 -10.05 15.86 10.48
N LYS A 138 -10.35 15.63 9.19
CA LYS A 138 -9.51 14.83 8.27
C LYS A 138 -8.05 15.33 8.11
N LYS A 139 -7.68 16.45 8.73
CA LYS A 139 -6.33 17.05 8.78
C LYS A 139 -5.65 16.91 10.16
N VAL A 140 -6.16 16.11 11.11
CA VAL A 140 -5.60 15.97 12.49
C VAL A 140 -4.09 15.71 12.45
N PHE A 141 -3.61 14.81 11.60
CA PHE A 141 -2.18 14.45 11.55
C PHE A 141 -1.27 15.64 11.20
N GLY A 142 -1.67 16.48 10.23
CA GLY A 142 -0.91 17.68 9.88
C GLY A 142 -0.96 18.74 10.97
N LYS A 143 -2.13 18.92 11.63
CA LYS A 143 -2.29 19.81 12.78
C LYS A 143 -1.41 19.33 13.95
N PHE A 144 -1.51 18.06 14.33
CA PHE A 144 -0.73 17.43 15.40
C PHE A 144 0.76 17.71 15.25
N LEU A 145 1.33 17.38 14.09
CA LEU A 145 2.76 17.51 13.85
C LEU A 145 3.25 18.95 13.84
N ASN A 146 2.44 19.88 13.33
CA ASN A 146 2.80 21.30 13.35
C ASN A 146 2.67 21.92 14.74
N ARG A 147 1.75 21.41 15.58
CA ARG A 147 1.51 21.93 16.93
C ARG A 147 2.51 21.40 17.96
N ILE A 148 2.95 20.15 17.86
CA ILE A 148 3.99 19.61 18.77
C ILE A 148 5.35 20.31 18.61
N LEU A 149 5.60 21.02 17.49
CA LEU A 149 6.79 21.86 17.31
C LEU A 149 6.87 23.01 18.32
N GLY A 150 5.73 23.40 18.92
CA GLY A 150 5.67 24.42 19.96
C GLY A 150 5.94 23.90 21.37
N LEU A 151 6.18 22.59 21.54
CA LEU A 151 6.44 21.98 22.85
C LEU A 151 7.93 22.00 23.21
N PRO A 152 8.27 21.93 24.50
CA PRO A 152 9.66 21.72 24.94
C PRO A 152 10.27 20.47 24.31
N VAL A 153 11.56 20.52 23.97
CA VAL A 153 12.25 19.48 23.19
C VAL A 153 12.13 18.09 23.82
N GLN A 154 12.27 17.96 25.15
CA GLN A 154 12.12 16.66 25.81
C GLN A 154 10.71 16.09 25.62
N LEU A 155 9.68 16.90 25.86
CA LEU A 155 8.28 16.48 25.73
C LEU A 155 7.90 16.21 24.27
N GLN A 156 8.37 17.04 23.34
CA GLN A 156 8.19 16.85 21.91
C GLN A 156 8.73 15.48 21.47
N ASN A 157 9.97 15.17 21.85
CA ASN A 157 10.61 13.91 21.46
C ASN A 157 9.92 12.70 22.10
N ALA A 158 9.53 12.78 23.37
CA ALA A 158 8.79 11.72 24.04
C ALA A 158 7.41 11.46 23.40
N ILE A 159 6.64 12.51 23.10
CA ILE A 159 5.36 12.40 22.39
C ILE A 159 5.55 11.81 21.00
N PHE A 160 6.61 12.20 20.29
CA PHE A 160 6.90 11.69 18.96
C PHE A 160 7.38 10.23 18.97
N GLU A 161 8.12 9.81 19.99
CA GLU A 161 8.52 8.42 20.21
C GLU A 161 7.32 7.53 20.53
N TYR A 162 6.46 7.99 21.44
CA TYR A 162 5.19 7.32 21.75
C TYR A 162 4.31 7.19 20.49
N PHE A 163 4.27 8.25 19.67
CA PHE A 163 3.59 8.23 18.38
C PHE A 163 4.18 7.22 17.39
N THR A 164 5.50 7.19 17.26
CA THR A 164 6.19 6.28 16.34
C THR A 164 5.97 4.82 16.75
N SER A 165 6.10 4.52 18.04
CA SER A 165 5.85 3.19 18.61
C SER A 165 4.40 2.74 18.39
N THR A 166 3.44 3.64 18.58
CA THR A 166 2.02 3.37 18.31
C THR A 166 1.77 3.10 16.83
N MET A 167 2.37 3.91 15.95
CA MET A 167 2.27 3.73 14.51
C MET A 167 2.88 2.39 14.06
N GLU A 168 4.03 2.00 14.61
CA GLU A 168 4.66 0.71 14.36
C GLU A 168 3.78 -0.46 14.82
N ALA A 169 3.14 -0.35 15.99
CA ALA A 169 2.20 -1.36 16.47
C ALA A 169 1.00 -1.52 15.52
N ILE A 170 0.43 -0.41 15.03
CA ILE A 170 -0.64 -0.42 14.03
C ILE A 170 -0.15 -1.04 12.71
N ILE A 171 1.03 -0.67 12.24
CA ILE A 171 1.63 -1.23 11.01
C ILE A 171 1.87 -2.73 11.17
N ASN A 172 2.42 -3.17 12.29
CA ASN A 172 2.67 -4.58 12.57
C ASN A 172 1.37 -5.36 12.67
N SER A 173 0.33 -4.77 13.27
CA SER A 173 -1.03 -5.32 13.24
C SER A 173 -1.55 -5.44 11.82
N ALA A 174 -1.45 -4.38 11.01
CA ALA A 174 -1.86 -4.35 9.61
C ALA A 174 -1.09 -5.36 8.74
N LYS A 175 0.21 -5.57 9.01
CA LYS A 175 1.04 -6.58 8.35
C LYS A 175 0.58 -7.99 8.72
N LYS A 176 0.34 -8.25 10.01
CA LYS A 176 -0.18 -9.54 10.50
C LYS A 176 -1.59 -9.83 9.99
N SER A 177 -2.42 -8.81 9.84
CA SER A 177 -3.77 -8.92 9.27
C SER A 177 -3.81 -8.84 7.75
N GLY A 178 -2.67 -8.67 7.09
CA GLY A 178 -2.60 -8.66 5.63
C GLY A 178 -3.17 -7.43 4.94
N THR A 179 -3.51 -6.38 5.70
CA THR A 179 -4.10 -5.13 5.21
C THR A 179 -3.07 -4.01 5.11
N TYR A 180 -1.78 -4.34 5.15
CA TYR A 180 -0.68 -3.37 5.09
C TYR A 180 -0.52 -2.78 3.69
N ASP A 181 -0.88 -1.51 3.53
CA ASP A 181 -0.68 -0.72 2.33
C ASP A 181 0.69 -0.04 2.38
N ARG A 182 1.60 -0.41 1.47
CA ARG A 182 2.94 0.19 1.37
C ARG A 182 2.96 1.55 0.65
N GLY A 183 1.84 2.01 0.10
CA GLY A 183 1.74 3.27 -0.65
C GLY A 183 2.34 3.23 -2.06
N ILE A 184 3.26 2.29 -2.33
CA ILE A 184 3.58 1.79 -3.67
C ILE A 184 2.93 0.42 -3.77
N LEU A 185 2.05 0.24 -4.76
CA LEU A 185 1.39 -1.04 -4.95
C LEU A 185 2.33 -1.92 -5.80
N ASP A 186 3.06 -2.81 -5.12
CA ASP A 186 3.74 -3.93 -5.76
C ASP A 186 2.67 -4.92 -6.22
N VAL A 187 2.31 -4.88 -7.50
CA VAL A 187 1.16 -5.66 -8.00
C VAL A 187 1.50 -7.15 -8.11
N ALA A 188 2.79 -7.51 -8.05
CA ALA A 188 3.29 -8.87 -8.15
C ALA A 188 4.06 -9.27 -6.89
N ALA A 189 3.43 -10.06 -6.02
CA ALA A 189 4.15 -10.78 -4.95
C ALA A 189 4.90 -12.01 -5.52
N THR A 190 4.47 -12.53 -6.67
CA THR A 190 5.04 -13.72 -7.32
C THR A 190 5.28 -13.43 -8.80
N GLU A 191 6.54 -13.43 -9.22
CA GLU A 191 7.00 -13.03 -10.57
C GLU A 191 6.39 -13.90 -11.69
N LEU A 192 5.99 -15.13 -11.36
CA LEU A 192 5.52 -16.15 -12.30
C LEU A 192 4.16 -15.81 -12.91
N ASN A 193 3.32 -15.04 -12.23
CA ASN A 193 1.92 -14.87 -12.65
C ASN A 193 1.65 -13.55 -13.37
N THR A 194 2.70 -12.85 -13.80
CA THR A 194 2.59 -11.53 -14.44
C THR A 194 2.98 -11.63 -15.91
N LYS A 195 2.00 -11.52 -16.82
CA LYS A 195 2.18 -11.54 -18.28
C LYS A 195 2.10 -10.12 -18.84
N HIS A 196 3.11 -9.71 -19.57
CA HIS A 196 3.11 -8.44 -20.31
C HIS A 196 2.34 -8.66 -21.61
N LEU A 197 1.23 -7.97 -21.85
CA LEU A 197 0.41 -8.16 -23.06
C LEU A 197 0.78 -7.20 -24.19
N ALA A 198 0.97 -5.92 -23.86
CA ALA A 198 1.25 -4.91 -24.87
C ALA A 198 1.99 -3.70 -24.30
N VAL A 199 2.72 -3.02 -25.16
CA VAL A 199 3.30 -1.69 -24.89
C VAL A 199 2.95 -0.75 -26.02
N TYR A 200 2.39 0.40 -25.67
CA TYR A 200 2.24 1.54 -26.56
C TYR A 200 3.36 2.52 -26.26
N ARG A 201 4.24 2.76 -27.24
CA ARG A 201 5.37 3.67 -27.10
C ARG A 201 5.10 4.93 -27.90
N PHE A 202 5.02 6.04 -27.19
CA PHE A 202 4.80 7.37 -27.74
C PHE A 202 6.13 8.12 -27.74
N LYS A 203 6.65 8.44 -28.92
CA LYS A 203 7.89 9.24 -29.06
C LYS A 203 7.53 10.68 -29.35
N ARG A 204 8.03 11.62 -28.55
CA ARG A 204 7.78 13.05 -28.71
C ARG A 204 9.08 13.82 -28.70
N LYS A 205 9.23 14.75 -29.63
CA LYS A 205 10.40 15.62 -29.69
C LYS A 205 10.15 16.87 -28.87
N TYR A 206 11.03 17.11 -27.91
CA TYR A 206 11.11 18.35 -27.16
C TYR A 206 12.40 19.08 -27.50
N LEU A 207 12.50 20.34 -27.06
CA LEU A 207 13.73 21.14 -27.19
C LEU A 207 14.94 20.47 -26.51
N THR A 208 14.70 19.63 -25.50
CA THR A 208 15.73 18.90 -24.74
C THR A 208 16.09 17.53 -25.32
N GLY A 209 15.45 17.09 -26.41
CA GLY A 209 15.69 15.79 -27.04
C GLY A 209 14.41 14.98 -27.30
N LEU A 210 14.59 13.75 -27.78
CA LEU A 210 13.50 12.81 -28.00
C LEU A 210 13.14 12.12 -26.68
N VAL A 211 11.87 12.23 -26.31
CA VAL A 211 11.34 11.71 -25.06
C VAL A 211 10.35 10.59 -25.36
N THR A 212 10.45 9.50 -24.60
CA THR A 212 9.57 8.33 -24.76
C THR A 212 8.68 8.14 -23.55
N THR A 213 7.38 8.03 -23.81
CA THR A 213 6.37 7.64 -22.82
C THR A 213 5.80 6.29 -23.24
N GLU A 214 5.63 5.38 -22.28
CA GLU A 214 5.20 4.01 -22.54
C GLU A 214 3.94 3.69 -21.72
N LEU A 215 2.90 3.18 -22.38
CA LEU A 215 1.74 2.62 -21.71
C LEU A 215 1.81 1.09 -21.80
N HIS A 216 2.05 0.46 -20.66
CA HIS A 216 2.15 -0.99 -20.53
C HIS A 216 0.78 -1.56 -20.16
N LYS A 217 0.34 -2.58 -20.89
CA LYS A 217 -0.81 -3.43 -20.53
C LYS A 217 -0.27 -4.73 -19.97
N VAL A 218 -0.46 -4.94 -18.68
CA VAL A 218 0.03 -6.12 -17.96
C VAL A 218 -1.16 -6.87 -17.38
N VAL A 219 -1.18 -8.19 -17.55
CA VAL A 219 -2.16 -9.06 -16.92
C VAL A 219 -1.51 -9.82 -15.79
N ILE A 220 -2.18 -9.80 -14.64
CA ILE A 220 -1.75 -10.53 -13.46
C ILE A 220 -2.81 -11.59 -13.20
N GLU A 221 -2.33 -12.82 -13.20
CA GLU A 221 -3.09 -14.01 -12.88
C GLU A 221 -2.95 -14.28 -11.38
N ARG A 222 -4.06 -14.36 -10.67
CA ARG A 222 -4.09 -14.72 -9.24
C ARG A 222 -4.69 -16.11 -9.10
N GLY A 223 -5.02 -16.51 -7.88
CA GLY A 223 -5.69 -17.78 -7.65
C GLY A 223 -4.74 -18.93 -7.37
N MET A 224 -5.35 -20.09 -7.17
CA MET A 224 -4.68 -21.34 -6.83
C MET A 224 -5.47 -22.47 -7.48
N ASN A 225 -4.82 -23.26 -8.33
CA ASN A 225 -5.48 -24.41 -8.94
C ASN A 225 -5.63 -25.55 -7.91
N TRP A 226 -6.35 -26.62 -8.27
CA TRP A 226 -6.59 -27.73 -7.34
C TRP A 226 -5.30 -28.46 -6.95
N GLU A 227 -4.36 -28.64 -7.87
CA GLU A 227 -3.10 -29.33 -7.60
C GLU A 227 -2.26 -28.56 -6.57
N GLU A 228 -2.19 -27.24 -6.69
CA GLU A 228 -1.52 -26.34 -5.75
C GLU A 228 -2.22 -26.32 -4.38
N SER A 229 -3.56 -26.34 -4.35
CA SER A 229 -4.31 -26.41 -3.10
C SER A 229 -4.10 -27.74 -2.40
N GLU A 230 -4.08 -28.84 -3.15
CA GLU A 230 -3.82 -30.17 -2.61
C GLU A 230 -2.39 -30.29 -2.07
N TYR A 231 -1.40 -29.78 -2.81
CA TYR A 231 -0.01 -29.72 -2.35
C TYR A 231 0.12 -28.90 -1.06
N THR A 232 -0.52 -27.74 -1.00
CA THR A 232 -0.54 -26.87 0.19
C THR A 232 -1.21 -27.59 1.37
N SER A 233 -2.35 -28.23 1.13
CA SER A 233 -3.09 -29.00 2.13
C SER A 233 -2.25 -30.12 2.74
N LYS A 234 -1.50 -30.87 1.91
CA LYS A 234 -0.60 -31.96 2.35
C LYS A 234 0.61 -31.46 3.15
N ARG A 235 1.07 -30.23 2.89
CA ARG A 235 2.22 -29.62 3.59
C ARG A 235 1.89 -29.18 5.02
N HIS A 236 0.63 -28.87 5.29
CA HIS A 236 0.19 -28.38 6.60
C HIS A 236 -0.52 -29.48 7.39
N ARG A 237 -0.13 -29.65 8.66
CA ARG A 237 -0.67 -30.70 9.54
C ARG A 237 -2.17 -30.53 9.86
N TYR A 238 -2.65 -29.29 9.83
CA TYR A 238 -4.03 -28.93 10.15
C TYR A 238 -4.62 -28.08 9.03
N SER A 239 -5.10 -28.76 7.99
CA SER A 239 -5.73 -28.18 6.81
C SER A 239 -7.08 -28.87 6.57
N GLN A 240 -8.10 -28.11 6.18
CA GLN A 240 -9.41 -28.68 5.85
C GLN A 240 -10.11 -27.85 4.77
N TYR A 241 -10.80 -28.55 3.86
CA TYR A 241 -11.67 -27.95 2.86
C TYR A 241 -13.08 -27.69 3.43
N PHE A 242 -13.64 -26.56 3.03
CA PHE A 242 -14.95 -26.10 3.49
C PHE A 242 -15.78 -25.61 2.31
N LEU A 243 -17.08 -25.85 2.37
CA LEU A 243 -18.07 -25.37 1.41
C LEU A 243 -19.10 -24.48 2.12
N SER A 244 -19.59 -23.45 1.44
CA SER A 244 -20.63 -22.58 2.00
C SER A 244 -21.89 -23.40 2.31
N LYS A 245 -22.55 -23.04 3.42
CA LYS A 245 -23.83 -23.64 3.78
C LYS A 245 -24.93 -23.31 2.77
N HIS A 246 -24.86 -22.12 2.18
CA HIS A 246 -25.81 -21.66 1.17
C HIS A 246 -25.27 -21.84 -0.23
N MET A 247 -26.13 -22.32 -1.13
CA MET A 247 -25.88 -22.38 -2.57
C MET A 247 -26.46 -21.12 -3.24
N ARG A 248 -25.74 -20.55 -4.19
CA ARG A 248 -26.14 -19.34 -4.93
C ARG A 248 -25.93 -19.56 -6.41
N ASN A 249 -26.99 -19.44 -7.21
CA ASN A 249 -26.97 -19.67 -8.66
C ASN A 249 -26.35 -21.04 -9.04
N GLY A 250 -26.69 -22.10 -8.31
CA GLY A 250 -26.12 -23.44 -8.51
C GLY A 250 -24.67 -23.62 -8.05
N ASN A 251 -24.02 -22.58 -7.54
CA ASN A 251 -22.63 -22.62 -7.08
C ASN A 251 -22.53 -22.56 -5.55
N LYS A 252 -21.51 -23.21 -4.99
CA LYS A 252 -21.10 -23.07 -3.58
C LYS A 252 -19.74 -22.41 -3.51
N GLU A 253 -19.50 -21.64 -2.44
CA GLU A 253 -18.19 -21.07 -2.16
C GLU A 253 -17.32 -22.14 -1.51
N VAL A 254 -16.15 -22.38 -2.08
CA VAL A 254 -15.18 -23.36 -1.59
C VAL A 254 -13.92 -22.65 -1.11
N ILE A 255 -13.41 -23.09 0.04
CA ILE A 255 -12.18 -22.57 0.64
C ILE A 255 -11.34 -23.71 1.23
N LEU A 256 -10.03 -23.50 1.29
CA LEU A 256 -9.10 -24.31 2.05
C LEU A 256 -8.65 -23.48 3.25
N ALA A 257 -8.93 -23.95 4.46
CA ALA A 257 -8.50 -23.29 5.68
C ALA A 257 -7.32 -24.05 6.30
N VAL A 258 -6.25 -23.32 6.57
CA VAL A 258 -5.03 -23.85 7.19
C VAL A 258 -4.84 -23.20 8.56
N SER A 259 -4.90 -24.02 9.62
CA SER A 259 -4.67 -23.55 10.98
C SER A 259 -3.20 -23.23 11.20
N HIS A 260 -2.94 -22.09 11.85
CA HIS A 260 -1.65 -21.81 12.44
C HIS A 260 -1.82 -21.94 13.95
N GLN A 261 -1.30 -23.02 14.54
CA GLN A 261 -1.11 -23.03 15.99
C GLN A 261 -0.24 -21.82 16.36
N PRO A 262 -0.58 -21.08 17.43
CA PRO A 262 0.27 -20.00 17.88
C PRO A 262 1.66 -20.59 18.18
N GLU A 263 2.69 -20.08 17.50
CA GLU A 263 4.05 -20.23 17.99
C GLU A 263 4.05 -19.67 19.41
N LYS A 264 4.41 -20.50 20.40
CA LYS A 264 4.48 -20.06 21.80
C LYS A 264 5.41 -18.86 21.87
N CYS A 265 4.84 -17.65 21.99
CA CYS A 265 5.61 -16.46 22.31
C CYS A 265 6.31 -16.69 23.66
N PRO A 266 7.64 -16.50 23.75
CA PRO A 266 8.35 -16.60 25.03
C PRO A 266 7.91 -15.52 26.03
N PHE A 267 7.31 -14.43 25.53
CA PHE A 267 6.71 -13.38 26.34
C PHE A 267 5.21 -13.63 26.50
N LYS A 268 4.80 -14.09 27.69
CA LYS A 268 3.41 -14.06 28.12
C LYS A 268 2.93 -12.60 28.19
N SER A 269 2.22 -12.18 27.16
CA SER A 269 1.29 -11.06 27.25
C SER A 269 0.24 -11.42 28.31
N TYR A 270 0.18 -10.66 29.39
CA TYR A 270 -0.78 -10.78 30.49
C TYR A 270 -2.23 -10.39 30.09
N LEU A 271 -2.51 -10.35 28.78
CA LEU A 271 -3.79 -9.94 28.20
C LEU A 271 -4.16 -10.83 27.02
N LEU A 272 -4.58 -12.08 27.25
CA LEU A 272 -5.37 -12.83 26.27
C LEU A 272 -6.42 -13.69 26.98
N THR A 273 -7.67 -13.27 26.83
CA THR A 273 -8.85 -14.16 26.79
C THR A 273 -8.59 -15.28 25.79
N GLU A 274 -9.13 -16.49 26.06
CA GLU A 274 -9.07 -17.71 25.24
C GLU A 274 -8.57 -17.47 23.80
N GLU A 275 -7.35 -17.93 23.49
CA GLU A 275 -6.72 -17.74 22.18
C GLU A 275 -7.56 -18.44 21.10
N GLU A 276 -8.49 -17.70 20.49
CA GLU A 276 -9.29 -18.23 19.39
C GLU A 276 -8.39 -18.66 18.22
N GLU A 277 -8.59 -19.88 17.75
CA GLU A 277 -7.80 -20.45 16.66
C GLU A 277 -8.00 -19.64 15.37
N THR A 278 -6.90 -19.22 14.73
CA THR A 278 -6.92 -18.44 13.50
C THR A 278 -6.49 -19.27 12.30
N PHE A 279 -7.19 -19.09 11.18
CA PHE A 279 -6.95 -19.81 9.95
C PHE A 279 -6.48 -18.88 8.85
N THR A 280 -5.54 -19.35 8.03
CA THR A 280 -5.23 -18.77 6.74
C THR A 280 -6.12 -19.40 5.69
N ILE A 281 -6.86 -18.57 4.96
CA ILE A 281 -7.82 -19.01 3.95
C ILE A 281 -7.18 -18.97 2.57
N TYR A 282 -7.38 -20.02 1.80
CA TYR A 282 -7.03 -20.11 0.38
C TYR A 282 -8.30 -20.23 -0.45
N ARG A 283 -8.36 -19.48 -1.55
CA ARG A 283 -9.50 -19.43 -2.46
C ARG A 283 -9.06 -19.72 -3.89
N PRO A 284 -9.91 -20.34 -4.73
CA PRO A 284 -9.58 -20.62 -6.13
C PRO A 284 -9.20 -19.36 -6.93
N ASN A 285 -9.91 -18.26 -6.72
CA ASN A 285 -9.78 -17.04 -7.53
C ASN A 285 -8.69 -16.06 -7.06
N VAL A 286 -8.35 -16.07 -5.76
CA VAL A 286 -7.38 -15.13 -5.17
C VAL A 286 -6.09 -15.82 -4.73
N GLY A 287 -6.16 -17.10 -4.36
CA GLY A 287 -5.07 -17.83 -3.73
C GLY A 287 -5.06 -17.59 -2.22
N GLN A 288 -3.87 -17.43 -1.64
CA GLN A 288 -3.72 -17.16 -0.21
C GLN A 288 -4.28 -15.80 0.19
N GLN A 289 -5.22 -15.78 1.11
CA GLN A 289 -5.76 -14.57 1.70
C GLN A 289 -4.83 -14.10 2.83
N LEU A 290 -4.36 -12.86 2.74
CA LEU A 290 -3.45 -12.30 3.74
C LEU A 290 -4.14 -12.09 5.10
N LYS A 291 -5.44 -11.80 5.10
CA LYS A 291 -6.25 -11.68 6.30
C LYS A 291 -6.58 -13.07 6.85
N LYS A 292 -6.15 -13.34 8.08
CA LYS A 292 -6.56 -14.52 8.84
C LYS A 292 -8.01 -14.40 9.30
N GLU A 293 -8.73 -15.51 9.33
CA GLU A 293 -10.11 -15.59 9.79
C GLU A 293 -10.21 -16.43 11.07
N LEU A 294 -11.14 -16.07 11.95
CA LEU A 294 -11.39 -16.79 13.20
C LEU A 294 -12.17 -18.08 12.92
N ALA A 295 -11.91 -19.11 13.72
CA ALA A 295 -12.62 -20.39 13.66
C ALA A 295 -14.14 -20.22 13.68
N SER A 296 -14.65 -19.36 14.57
CA SER A 296 -16.07 -19.04 14.76
C SER A 296 -16.73 -18.51 13.48
N THR A 297 -16.07 -17.58 12.80
CA THR A 297 -16.57 -16.99 11.54
C THR A 297 -16.65 -18.02 10.42
N ILE A 298 -15.70 -18.96 10.38
CA ILE A 298 -15.67 -20.03 9.38
C ILE A 298 -16.79 -21.04 9.67
N SER A 299 -16.94 -21.46 10.92
CA SER A 299 -18.00 -22.41 11.31
C SER A 299 -19.40 -21.88 11.09
N ASP A 300 -19.60 -20.56 11.17
CA ASP A 300 -20.89 -19.94 10.92
C ASP A 300 -21.29 -20.01 9.45
N LYS A 301 -20.36 -19.74 8.54
CA LYS A 301 -20.62 -19.60 7.09
C LYS A 301 -20.44 -20.89 6.30
N PHE A 302 -19.56 -21.77 6.76
CA PHE A 302 -19.13 -22.94 6.00
C PHE A 302 -19.38 -24.24 6.76
N LYS A 303 -19.47 -25.33 5.99
CA LYS A 303 -19.50 -26.71 6.47
C LYS A 303 -18.28 -27.45 5.92
N LYS A 304 -17.79 -28.45 6.66
CA LYS A 304 -16.73 -29.33 6.16
C LYS A 304 -17.18 -30.01 4.87
N ALA A 305 -16.27 -30.11 3.92
CA ALA A 305 -16.53 -30.66 2.60
C ALA A 305 -15.73 -31.93 2.38
N ASP A 306 -16.32 -32.87 1.65
CA ASP A 306 -15.59 -34.03 1.13
C ASP A 306 -14.65 -33.59 0.01
N LEU A 307 -13.57 -34.34 -0.20
CA LEU A 307 -12.53 -33.98 -1.16
C LEU A 307 -13.06 -33.91 -2.59
N GLU A 308 -13.95 -34.83 -2.98
CA GLU A 308 -14.53 -34.86 -4.33
C GLU A 308 -15.46 -33.65 -4.57
N GLU A 309 -16.33 -33.33 -3.60
CA GLU A 309 -17.18 -32.14 -3.68
C GLU A 309 -16.33 -30.87 -3.72
N ALA A 310 -15.31 -30.79 -2.85
CA ALA A 310 -14.41 -29.64 -2.78
C ALA A 310 -13.70 -29.44 -4.12
N LYS A 311 -13.17 -30.51 -4.74
CA LYS A 311 -12.51 -30.44 -6.05
C LYS A 311 -13.44 -29.89 -7.13
N PHE A 312 -14.64 -30.44 -7.22
CA PHE A 312 -15.61 -30.02 -8.23
C PHE A 312 -15.93 -28.51 -8.15
N TYR A 313 -16.23 -28.00 -6.95
CA TYR A 313 -16.49 -26.57 -6.79
C TYR A 313 -15.22 -25.71 -6.92
N TRP A 314 -14.04 -26.25 -6.60
CA TRP A 314 -12.77 -25.56 -6.74
C TRP A 314 -12.43 -25.31 -8.20
N ASP A 315 -12.46 -26.36 -9.02
CA ASP A 315 -12.16 -26.28 -10.45
C ASP A 315 -13.18 -25.38 -11.16
N ASN A 316 -14.49 -25.56 -10.87
CA ASN A 316 -15.53 -24.71 -11.46
C ASN A 316 -15.39 -23.23 -11.10
N HIS A 317 -14.99 -22.93 -9.86
CA HIS A 317 -14.76 -21.54 -9.45
C HIS A 317 -13.44 -21.01 -10.02
N PHE A 318 -12.39 -21.83 -10.07
CA PHE A 318 -11.10 -21.47 -10.65
C PHE A 318 -11.23 -21.08 -12.12
N GLU A 319 -11.92 -21.92 -12.90
CA GLU A 319 -12.21 -21.69 -14.32
C GLU A 319 -13.18 -20.52 -14.52
N GLY A 320 -14.29 -20.49 -13.76
CA GLY A 320 -15.26 -19.39 -13.85
C GLY A 320 -14.64 -18.03 -13.53
N SER A 321 -13.74 -17.98 -12.54
CA SER A 321 -13.06 -16.76 -12.12
C SER A 321 -12.06 -16.22 -13.14
N LEU A 322 -11.74 -16.93 -14.23
CA LEU A 322 -10.82 -16.48 -15.27
C LEU A 322 -11.21 -15.08 -15.79
N THR A 323 -12.48 -14.91 -16.15
CA THR A 323 -13.04 -13.67 -16.72
C THR A 323 -14.38 -13.27 -16.09
N THR A 324 -15.01 -14.15 -15.31
CA THR A 324 -16.31 -13.87 -14.71
C THR A 324 -16.16 -13.34 -13.29
N CYS A 325 -16.74 -12.18 -13.01
CA CYS A 325 -16.74 -11.61 -11.67
C CYS A 325 -17.56 -12.46 -10.69
N SER A 326 -17.21 -12.43 -9.40
CA SER A 326 -17.92 -13.21 -8.37
C SER A 326 -19.42 -12.86 -8.28
N HIS A 327 -19.81 -11.63 -8.62
CA HIS A 327 -21.22 -11.25 -8.68
C HIS A 327 -21.98 -12.05 -9.74
N LYS A 328 -21.46 -12.11 -10.97
CA LYS A 328 -22.08 -12.87 -12.05
C LYS A 328 -21.99 -14.37 -11.78
N TYR A 329 -20.90 -14.85 -11.19
CA TYR A 329 -20.72 -16.25 -10.84
C TYR A 329 -21.76 -16.75 -9.80
N TYR A 330 -21.95 -16.01 -8.69
CA TYR A 330 -22.87 -16.42 -7.62
C TYR A 330 -24.30 -15.90 -7.76
N SER A 331 -24.53 -14.78 -8.44
CA SER A 331 -25.86 -14.15 -8.56
C SER A 331 -26.41 -14.17 -9.99
N GLY A 332 -25.66 -14.65 -10.98
CA GLY A 332 -26.04 -14.65 -12.39
C GLY A 332 -25.99 -13.28 -13.07
N LEU A 333 -26.09 -12.20 -12.30
CA LEU A 333 -26.12 -10.82 -12.78
C LEU A 333 -25.10 -9.97 -12.02
N CYS A 334 -24.47 -9.02 -12.73
CA CYS A 334 -23.59 -8.02 -12.14
C CYS A 334 -24.07 -6.63 -12.55
N LYS A 335 -24.45 -5.79 -11.58
CA LYS A 335 -24.96 -4.43 -11.84
C LYS A 335 -23.97 -3.58 -12.63
N THR A 336 -22.69 -3.67 -12.29
CA THR A 336 -21.60 -2.95 -12.98
C THR A 336 -21.50 -3.33 -14.45
N ILE A 337 -21.52 -4.63 -14.75
CA ILE A 337 -21.51 -5.13 -16.15
C ILE A 337 -22.80 -4.71 -16.87
N LEU A 338 -23.96 -4.74 -16.19
CA LEU A 338 -25.23 -4.29 -16.77
C LEU A 338 -25.24 -2.79 -17.07
N SER A 339 -24.50 -1.99 -16.32
CA SER A 339 -24.29 -0.56 -16.57
C SER A 339 -23.25 -0.27 -17.67
N GLY A 340 -22.67 -1.30 -18.29
CA GLY A 340 -21.67 -1.18 -19.35
C GLY A 340 -20.23 -0.99 -18.85
N GLU A 341 -19.97 -1.17 -17.56
CA GLU A 341 -18.64 -1.06 -16.96
C GLU A 341 -17.99 -2.44 -16.75
N GLU A 342 -16.66 -2.50 -16.79
CA GLU A 342 -15.90 -3.71 -16.47
C GLU A 342 -15.90 -3.97 -14.96
N CYS A 343 -16.07 -5.24 -14.55
CA CYS A 343 -16.09 -5.63 -13.14
C CYS A 343 -14.98 -6.64 -12.82
N ASP A 344 -13.94 -6.19 -12.12
CA ASP A 344 -12.79 -7.02 -11.75
C ASP A 344 -12.96 -7.72 -10.38
N VAL A 345 -14.15 -7.66 -9.78
CA VAL A 345 -14.40 -8.19 -8.44
C VAL A 345 -14.38 -9.70 -8.48
N GLY A 346 -13.36 -10.29 -7.84
CA GLY A 346 -13.18 -11.74 -7.76
C GLY A 346 -12.71 -12.40 -9.05
N VAL A 347 -12.33 -11.62 -10.06
CA VAL A 347 -11.71 -12.10 -11.29
C VAL A 347 -10.23 -12.40 -11.05
N ARG A 348 -9.78 -13.51 -11.60
CA ARG A 348 -8.44 -14.08 -11.48
C ARG A 348 -7.44 -13.40 -12.41
N HIS A 349 -7.85 -13.05 -13.63
CA HIS A 349 -7.07 -12.25 -14.56
C HIS A 349 -7.42 -10.77 -14.40
N ARG A 350 -6.51 -10.00 -13.80
CA ARG A 350 -6.66 -8.55 -13.72
C ARG A 350 -5.71 -7.86 -14.66
N THR A 351 -6.26 -6.95 -15.45
CA THR A 351 -5.47 -6.12 -16.36
C THR A 351 -5.12 -4.82 -15.67
N TYR A 352 -3.84 -4.47 -15.72
CA TYR A 352 -3.30 -3.21 -15.22
C TYR A 352 -2.73 -2.42 -16.39
N ASN A 353 -3.12 -1.14 -16.49
CA ASN A 353 -2.59 -0.20 -17.45
C ASN A 353 -1.62 0.74 -16.73
N ILE A 354 -0.34 0.67 -17.07
CA ILE A 354 0.73 1.35 -16.33
C ILE A 354 1.43 2.32 -17.27
N LEU A 355 1.37 3.61 -16.96
CA LEU A 355 2.05 4.65 -17.73
C LEU A 355 3.45 4.91 -17.15
N SER A 356 4.48 4.67 -17.93
CA SER A 356 5.89 4.77 -17.55
C SER A 356 6.68 5.68 -18.52
N GLY A 357 7.96 5.92 -18.22
CA GLY A 357 8.83 6.80 -18.99
C GLY A 357 8.72 8.25 -18.54
N SER A 358 8.85 9.19 -19.47
CA SER A 358 8.83 10.62 -19.14
C SER A 358 7.40 11.17 -19.01
N VAL A 359 6.72 10.77 -17.93
CA VAL A 359 5.34 11.16 -17.67
C VAL A 359 5.24 12.62 -17.19
N LEU A 360 6.29 13.16 -16.56
CA LEU A 360 6.29 14.52 -15.97
C LEU A 360 5.99 15.62 -16.98
N SER A 361 6.52 15.51 -18.21
CA SER A 361 6.30 16.50 -19.26
C SER A 361 4.86 16.53 -19.78
N LEU A 362 4.06 15.52 -19.44
CA LEU A 362 2.68 15.34 -19.87
C LEU A 362 1.70 15.36 -18.69
N TRP A 363 2.21 15.59 -17.47
CA TRP A 363 1.43 15.45 -16.24
C TRP A 363 0.21 16.36 -16.21
N GLY A 364 0.34 17.61 -16.67
CA GLY A 364 -0.77 18.55 -16.72
C GLY A 364 -1.95 18.04 -17.57
N SER A 365 -1.68 17.47 -18.74
CA SER A 365 -2.74 16.86 -19.59
C SER A 365 -3.33 15.59 -18.95
N ILE A 366 -2.48 14.76 -18.35
CA ILE A 366 -2.90 13.50 -17.72
C ILE A 366 -3.79 13.78 -16.50
N GLU A 367 -3.45 14.76 -15.67
CA GLU A 367 -4.20 15.15 -14.48
C GLU A 367 -5.59 15.70 -14.82
N GLN A 368 -5.76 16.36 -15.97
CA GLN A 368 -7.09 16.76 -16.45
C GLN A 368 -7.99 15.58 -16.86
N ILE A 369 -7.38 14.49 -17.33
CA ILE A 369 -8.10 13.27 -17.71
C ILE A 369 -8.43 12.42 -16.49
N LEU A 370 -7.54 12.42 -15.49
CA LEU A 370 -7.68 11.64 -14.27
C LEU A 370 -8.48 12.42 -13.21
N SER A 371 -9.67 11.94 -12.86
CA SER A 371 -10.47 12.55 -11.79
C SER A 371 -9.93 12.33 -10.37
N ALA A 372 -8.89 11.50 -10.22
CA ALA A 372 -8.29 11.14 -8.94
C ALA A 372 -6.76 11.17 -9.00
N ARG A 373 -6.11 11.37 -7.85
CA ARG A 373 -4.66 11.26 -7.73
C ARG A 373 -4.21 9.86 -8.12
N PRO A 374 -3.35 9.72 -9.12
CA PRO A 374 -2.98 8.40 -9.56
C PRO A 374 -1.99 7.73 -8.62
N GLN A 375 -2.07 6.40 -8.57
CA GLN A 375 -1.24 5.57 -7.72
C GLN A 375 0.01 5.12 -8.46
N VAL A 376 1.17 5.21 -7.82
CA VAL A 376 2.42 4.67 -8.36
C VAL A 376 2.48 3.17 -8.10
N VAL A 377 2.83 2.44 -9.14
CA VAL A 377 2.80 0.99 -9.22
C VAL A 377 4.16 0.48 -9.68
N ARG A 378 4.61 -0.59 -9.03
CA ARG A 378 5.78 -1.37 -9.46
C ARG A 378 5.33 -2.76 -9.83
N VAL A 379 5.76 -3.22 -11.00
CA VAL A 379 5.46 -4.54 -11.53
C VAL A 379 6.73 -5.19 -12.04
N LYS A 380 6.89 -6.48 -11.72
CA LYS A 380 7.93 -7.32 -12.31
C LYS A 380 7.24 -8.37 -13.18
N THR A 381 7.58 -8.41 -14.47
CA THR A 381 7.01 -9.38 -15.41
C THR A 381 7.70 -10.73 -15.26
N ASN A 382 7.07 -11.79 -15.76
CA ASN A 382 7.65 -13.14 -15.84
C ASN A 382 8.97 -13.20 -16.64
N LYS A 383 9.21 -12.25 -17.54
CA LYS A 383 10.47 -12.09 -18.30
C LYS A 383 11.56 -11.35 -17.51
N GLY A 384 11.28 -10.95 -16.27
CA GLY A 384 12.21 -10.23 -15.40
C GLY A 384 12.22 -8.71 -15.61
N ASP A 385 11.36 -8.17 -16.48
CA ASP A 385 11.27 -6.73 -16.71
C ASP A 385 10.64 -6.04 -15.50
N LYS A 386 11.31 -5.02 -14.98
CA LYS A 386 10.79 -4.18 -13.91
C LYS A 386 10.18 -2.93 -14.53
N ILE A 387 8.87 -2.77 -14.39
CA ILE A 387 8.09 -1.62 -14.85
C ILE A 387 7.69 -0.82 -13.61
N ILE A 388 8.02 0.47 -13.62
CA ILE A 388 7.58 1.42 -12.60
C ILE A 388 6.82 2.53 -13.32
N GLY A 389 5.61 2.82 -12.85
CA GLY A 389 4.79 3.83 -13.48
C GLY A 389 3.51 4.11 -12.73
N THR A 390 2.63 4.83 -13.40
CA THR A 390 1.40 5.37 -12.84
C THR A 390 0.21 4.52 -13.30
N LEU A 391 -0.61 4.06 -12.37
CA LEU A 391 -1.79 3.26 -12.70
C LEU A 391 -2.85 4.11 -13.39
N ILE A 392 -3.29 3.66 -14.56
CA ILE A 392 -4.33 4.28 -15.35
C ILE A 392 -5.61 3.44 -15.27
N PRO A 393 -6.73 4.02 -14.79
CA PRO A 393 -8.04 3.37 -14.83
C PRO A 393 -8.46 3.01 -16.26
N SER A 394 -9.07 1.83 -16.46
CA SER A 394 -9.46 1.33 -17.79
C SER A 394 -10.33 2.31 -18.58
N ASN A 395 -11.26 3.01 -17.91
CA ASN A 395 -12.12 4.03 -18.52
C ASN A 395 -11.37 5.27 -19.04
N CYS A 396 -10.14 5.52 -18.58
CA CYS A 396 -9.31 6.64 -19.01
C CYS A 396 -8.30 6.25 -20.10
N VAL A 397 -8.09 4.95 -20.35
CA VAL A 397 -7.02 4.45 -21.23
C VAL A 397 -7.14 5.01 -22.64
N GLU A 398 -8.32 4.94 -23.26
CA GLU A 398 -8.52 5.41 -24.63
C GLU A 398 -8.28 6.92 -24.75
N ARG A 399 -8.74 7.69 -23.77
CA ARG A 399 -8.53 9.15 -23.72
C ARG A 399 -7.05 9.48 -23.59
N ILE A 400 -6.32 8.74 -22.76
CA ILE A 400 -4.87 8.89 -22.60
C ILE A 400 -4.14 8.50 -23.88
N ILE A 401 -4.49 7.38 -24.53
CA ILE A 401 -3.88 7.00 -25.81
C ILE A 401 -4.09 8.10 -26.86
N LYS A 402 -5.30 8.67 -26.95
CA LYS A 402 -5.61 9.75 -27.88
C LYS A 402 -4.79 11.02 -27.60
N GLU A 403 -4.69 11.42 -26.33
CA GLU A 403 -3.90 12.59 -25.90
C GLU A 403 -2.39 12.40 -26.13
N LEU A 404 -1.87 11.20 -25.84
CA LEU A 404 -0.46 10.88 -26.06
C LEU A 404 -0.13 10.78 -27.55
N SER A 405 -1.09 10.31 -28.37
CA SER A 405 -0.90 10.17 -29.83
C SER A 405 -0.86 11.52 -30.53
N SER A 406 -1.75 12.46 -30.15
CA SER A 406 -1.88 13.77 -30.81
C SER A 406 -0.59 14.61 -30.75
N GLY A 407 0.20 14.43 -29.69
CA GLY A 407 1.48 15.12 -29.50
C GLY A 407 2.70 14.32 -29.93
N SER A 408 2.56 13.08 -30.39
CA SER A 408 3.68 12.18 -30.70
C SER A 408 4.09 12.22 -32.17
N GLU A 409 5.39 12.13 -32.44
CA GLU A 409 5.93 11.98 -33.81
C GLU A 409 5.71 10.55 -34.34
N SER A 410 5.72 9.56 -33.44
CA SER A 410 5.48 8.17 -33.78
C SER A 410 4.86 7.42 -32.62
N VAL A 411 3.90 6.55 -32.93
CA VAL A 411 3.31 5.58 -32.00
C VAL A 411 3.71 4.18 -32.45
N VAL A 412 4.38 3.43 -31.59
CA VAL A 412 4.73 2.02 -31.84
C VAL A 412 3.98 1.14 -30.86
N ILE A 413 3.28 0.13 -31.38
CA ILE A 413 2.56 -0.85 -30.56
C ILE A 413 3.32 -2.17 -30.65
N SER A 414 3.74 -2.70 -29.51
CA SER A 414 4.34 -4.02 -29.40
C SER A 414 3.39 -4.91 -28.62
N GLN A 415 2.86 -5.94 -29.27
CA GLN A 415 2.07 -6.98 -28.60
C GLN A 415 2.98 -8.17 -28.26
N PHE A 416 2.75 -8.75 -27.10
CA PHE A 416 3.49 -9.87 -26.57
C PHE A 416 2.53 -11.04 -26.41
N SER A 417 2.92 -12.20 -26.95
CA SER A 417 2.20 -13.48 -26.84
C SER A 417 2.34 -14.09 -25.45
#